data_AF-A0A7Z9ZPC6-F1
#
_entry.id   AF-A0A7Z9ZPC6-F1
#
_cell.length_a   1.000
_cell.length_b   1.000
_cell.length_c   1.000
_cell.angle_alpha   90.00
_cell.angle_beta   90.00
_cell.angle_gamma   90.00
#
_symmetry.space_group_name_H-M   'P 1'
#
loop_
_entity.id
_entity.type
_entity.pdbx_description
1 polymer ?
#
loop_
_entity_poly.entity_id
_entity_poly.type
_entity_poly.pdbx_seq_one_letter_code
_entity_poly.pdbx_strand_id
1 'polypeptide(L)'
;DLYQVTEGEKVTTTVGVIIEGLAPAVKLKGAVLSTPITHIEVRCLPRDLFHNVTVDVTGLENFYDNVKISDLAIAQDEKVEILTSLNTVLASANAPKGGIPKEAEETAPAADAA
;
A
#
# COMPACT_ATOMS: atom_id res chain seq x y z
N ASP A 1 29.21 15.34 18.18
CA ASP A 1 28.52 16.35 17.36
C ASP A 1 27.03 16.16 17.56
N LEU A 2 26.36 17.11 18.19
CA LEU A 2 24.95 17.02 18.58
C LEU A 2 24.17 17.76 17.50
N TYR A 3 23.53 17.01 16.59
CA TYR A 3 22.50 17.56 15.72
C TYR A 3 21.43 18.19 16.62
N GLN A 4 21.48 19.52 16.76
CA GLN A 4 20.40 20.31 17.36
C GLN A 4 19.22 20.21 16.41
N VAL A 5 18.47 19.13 16.54
CA VAL A 5 17.12 19.06 15.98
C VAL A 5 16.33 20.07 16.79
N THR A 6 16.07 21.24 16.22
CA THR A 6 15.25 22.28 16.84
C THR A 6 13.92 21.66 17.24
N GLU A 7 13.68 21.48 18.55
CA GLU A 7 12.44 20.90 19.06
C GLU A 7 11.26 21.78 18.59
N GLY A 8 10.46 21.28 17.64
CA GLY A 8 9.25 21.94 17.15
C GLY A 8 9.25 22.27 15.65
N GLU A 9 10.36 22.13 14.93
CA GLU A 9 10.34 22.29 13.48
C GLU A 9 9.88 21.02 12.77
N LYS A 10 8.88 21.15 11.89
CA LYS A 10 8.44 20.05 11.04
C LYS A 10 9.54 19.72 10.02
N VAL A 11 9.89 18.46 9.90
CA VAL A 11 10.85 17.95 8.92
C VAL A 11 10.10 17.29 7.78
N THR A 12 10.55 17.55 6.55
CA THR A 12 10.09 16.83 5.36
C THR A 12 10.89 15.54 5.23
N THR A 13 10.20 14.42 5.08
CA THR A 13 10.81 13.11 4.89
C THR A 13 10.05 12.30 3.85
N THR A 14 10.75 11.34 3.25
CA THR A 14 10.16 10.39 2.31
C THR A 14 10.00 9.05 3.00
N VAL A 15 8.81 8.47 2.88
CA VAL A 15 8.40 7.27 3.60
C VAL A 15 7.97 6.21 2.61
N GLY A 16 8.44 4.99 2.83
CA GLY A 16 8.15 3.85 1.99
C GLY A 16 6.70 3.39 2.14
N VAL A 17 6.13 2.87 1.07
CA VAL A 17 4.76 2.33 1.03
C VAL A 17 4.87 0.81 1.00
N ILE A 18 4.28 0.16 2.00
CA ILE A 18 4.23 -1.30 2.12
C ILE A 18 2.79 -1.73 1.89
N ILE A 19 2.60 -2.71 1.01
CA ILE A 19 1.29 -3.30 0.78
C ILE A 19 1.06 -4.43 1.77
N GLU A 20 -0.06 -4.37 2.48
CA GLU A 20 -0.47 -5.38 3.44
C GLU A 20 -1.89 -5.85 3.14
N GLY A 21 -2.17 -7.10 3.47
CA GLY A 21 -3.44 -7.73 3.16
C GLY A 21 -3.47 -8.40 1.79
N LEU A 22 -4.60 -9.05 1.52
CA LEU A 22 -4.77 -9.91 0.35
C LEU A 22 -5.92 -9.37 -0.50
N ALA A 23 -5.59 -8.70 -1.61
CA ALA A 23 -6.58 -8.12 -2.51
C ALA A 23 -7.45 -9.21 -3.17
N PRO A 24 -8.77 -9.27 -2.88
CA PRO A 24 -9.66 -10.26 -3.48
C PRO A 24 -9.69 -10.16 -5.02
N ALA A 25 -9.57 -8.95 -5.59
CA ALA A 25 -9.48 -8.76 -7.02
C ALA A 25 -8.27 -9.50 -7.63
N VAL A 26 -7.11 -9.46 -6.96
CA VAL A 26 -5.89 -10.13 -7.44
C VAL A 26 -6.02 -11.64 -7.29
N LYS A 27 -6.39 -12.10 -6.09
CA LYS A 27 -6.43 -13.53 -5.75
C LYS A 27 -7.58 -14.29 -6.40
N LEU A 28 -8.78 -13.72 -6.42
CA LEU A 28 -10.00 -14.42 -6.89
C LEU A 28 -10.29 -14.14 -8.36
N LYS A 29 -10.02 -12.92 -8.83
CA LYS A 29 -10.38 -12.46 -10.18
C LYS A 29 -9.18 -12.37 -11.12
N GLY A 30 -7.96 -12.60 -10.63
CA GLY A 30 -6.76 -12.51 -11.46
C GLY A 30 -6.33 -11.09 -11.84
N ALA A 31 -6.77 -10.09 -11.07
CA ALA A 31 -6.33 -8.72 -11.30
C ALA A 31 -4.82 -8.57 -11.10
N VAL A 32 -4.22 -7.61 -11.80
CA VAL A 32 -2.82 -7.22 -11.62
C VAL A 32 -2.78 -6.01 -10.69
N LEU A 33 -2.08 -6.14 -9.56
CA LEU A 33 -1.85 -5.02 -8.65
C LEU A 33 -0.79 -4.08 -9.23
N SER A 34 -1.16 -2.82 -9.42
CA SER A 34 -0.28 -1.76 -9.91
C SER A 34 -0.03 -0.75 -8.79
N THR A 35 1.24 -0.53 -8.48
CA THR A 35 1.70 0.43 -7.47
C THR A 35 2.61 1.46 -8.14
N PRO A 36 2.04 2.53 -8.73
CA PRO A 36 2.82 3.47 -9.53
C PRO A 36 3.82 4.28 -8.68
N ILE A 37 3.55 4.41 -7.39
CA ILE A 37 4.43 5.01 -6.41
C ILE A 37 4.62 4.06 -5.23
N THR A 38 5.85 3.96 -4.74
CA THR A 38 6.22 3.15 -3.58
C THR A 38 6.75 3.99 -2.43
N HIS A 39 6.72 5.32 -2.60
CA HIS A 39 7.21 6.30 -1.65
C HIS A 39 6.30 7.52 -1.70
N ILE A 40 6.04 8.12 -0.54
CA ILE A 40 5.32 9.38 -0.44
C ILE A 40 6.14 10.38 0.39
N GLU A 41 5.97 11.66 0.06
CA GLU A 41 6.60 12.74 0.78
C GLU A 41 5.64 13.31 1.83
N VAL A 42 6.10 13.34 3.08
CA VAL A 42 5.33 13.80 4.24
C VAL A 42 6.15 14.78 5.06
N ARG A 43 5.46 15.57 5.87
CA ARG A 43 6.04 16.53 6.78
C ARG A 43 5.48 16.29 8.17
N CYS A 44 6.34 15.88 9.10
CA CYS A 44 5.95 15.57 10.46
C CYS A 44 7.02 16.07 11.44
N LEU A 45 6.73 16.02 12.75
CA LEU A 45 7.75 16.28 13.75
C LEU A 45 8.76 15.14 13.81
N PRO A 46 10.01 15.39 14.23
CA PRO A 46 11.03 14.36 14.44
C PRO A 46 10.59 13.25 15.41
N ARG A 47 9.69 13.58 16.36
CA ARG A 47 9.11 12.63 17.32
C ARG A 47 8.09 11.68 16.70
N ASP A 48 7.45 12.07 15.61
CA ASP A 48 6.41 11.32 14.91
C ASP A 48 6.94 10.72 13.59
N LEU A 49 8.27 10.65 13.41
CA LEU A 49 8.90 10.14 12.21
C LEU A 49 8.67 8.63 12.09
N PHE A 50 8.05 8.22 10.98
CA PHE A 50 7.85 6.82 10.61
C PHE A 50 8.72 6.47 9.39
N HIS A 51 8.98 5.18 9.20
CA HIS A 51 9.83 4.70 8.10
C HIS A 51 8.99 4.15 6.94
N ASN A 52 7.83 3.56 7.25
CA ASN A 52 6.96 2.92 6.28
C ASN A 52 5.49 3.21 6.57
N VAL A 53 4.68 3.18 5.53
CA VAL A 53 3.23 3.35 5.53
C VAL A 53 2.60 2.09 5.01
N THR A 54 1.74 1.47 5.80
CA THR A 54 0.97 0.31 5.40
C THR A 54 -0.23 0.75 4.56
N VAL A 55 -0.40 0.12 3.40
CA VAL A 55 -1.57 0.26 2.54
C VAL A 55 -2.33 -1.05 2.53
N ASP A 56 -3.54 -1.01 3.09
CA ASP A 56 -4.44 -2.15 3.08
C ASP A 56 -5.08 -2.32 1.70
N VAL A 57 -4.84 -3.48 1.07
CA VAL A 57 -5.42 -3.83 -0.22
C VAL A 57 -6.60 -4.80 -0.12
N THR A 58 -7.03 -5.16 1.09
CA THR A 58 -8.21 -6.04 1.29
C THR A 58 -9.49 -5.44 0.73
N GLY A 59 -9.58 -4.09 0.67
CA GLY A 59 -10.71 -3.39 0.05
C GLY A 59 -10.73 -3.42 -1.49
N LEU A 60 -9.68 -3.92 -2.15
CA LEU A 60 -9.64 -4.06 -3.62
C LEU A 60 -10.41 -5.32 -4.05
N GLU A 61 -11.73 -5.24 -4.11
CA GLU A 61 -12.60 -6.37 -4.44
C GLU A 61 -12.85 -6.52 -5.94
N ASN A 62 -12.85 -5.41 -6.69
CA ASN A 62 -13.19 -5.35 -8.10
C ASN A 62 -12.03 -4.89 -8.99
N PHE A 63 -12.17 -5.15 -10.29
CA PHE A 63 -11.29 -4.55 -11.27
C PHE A 63 -11.50 -3.03 -11.28
N TYR A 64 -10.41 -2.29 -11.49
CA TYR A 64 -10.34 -0.83 -11.51
C TYR A 64 -10.50 -0.15 -10.15
N ASP A 65 -10.64 -0.92 -9.07
CA ASP A 65 -10.55 -0.38 -7.72
C ASP A 65 -9.15 0.19 -7.50
N ASN A 66 -9.11 1.31 -6.79
CA ASN A 66 -7.89 2.04 -6.49
C ASN A 66 -7.95 2.56 -5.06
N VAL A 67 -6.79 2.53 -4.40
CA VAL A 67 -6.56 3.12 -3.08
C VAL A 67 -5.74 4.39 -3.29
N LYS A 68 -6.27 5.51 -2.81
CA LYS A 68 -5.61 6.81 -2.88
C LYS A 68 -4.95 7.15 -1.56
N ILE A 69 -4.06 8.14 -1.60
CA ILE A 69 -3.44 8.66 -0.38
C ILE A 69 -4.49 9.18 0.61
N SER A 70 -5.56 9.82 0.12
CA SER A 70 -6.68 10.28 0.95
C SER A 70 -7.35 9.19 1.79
N ASP A 71 -7.28 7.95 1.35
CA ASP A 71 -7.97 6.82 1.97
C ASP A 71 -7.11 6.17 3.08
N LEU A 72 -5.84 6.56 3.19
CA LEU A 72 -4.95 6.04 4.21
C LEU A 72 -5.24 6.67 5.58
N ALA A 73 -5.06 5.87 6.64
CA ALA A 73 -5.14 6.34 8.01
C ALA A 73 -4.19 7.54 8.28
N ILE A 74 -3.01 7.54 7.65
CA ILE A 74 -2.04 8.64 7.79
C ILE A 74 -2.55 9.98 7.22
N ALA A 75 -3.50 9.97 6.29
CA ALA A 75 -4.08 11.19 5.75
C ALA A 75 -5.10 11.82 6.70
N GLN A 76 -5.57 11.05 7.68
CA GLN A 76 -6.45 11.49 8.75
C GLN A 76 -5.67 11.90 10.01
N ASP A 77 -4.36 11.69 10.03
CA ASP A 77 -3.51 12.06 11.16
C ASP A 77 -3.11 13.54 11.09
N GLU A 78 -3.60 14.35 12.03
CA GLU A 78 -3.30 15.78 12.11
C GLU A 78 -1.81 16.07 12.37
N LYS A 79 -1.04 15.09 12.85
CA LYS A 79 0.40 15.21 13.11
C LYS A 79 1.24 15.10 11.84
N VAL A 80 0.69 14.55 10.76
CA VAL A 80 1.39 14.26 9.52
C VAL A 80 0.78 15.08 8.38
N GLU A 81 1.58 15.98 7.84
CA GLU A 81 1.18 16.79 6.69
C GLU A 81 1.68 16.10 5.41
N ILE A 82 0.77 15.54 4.62
CA ILE A 82 1.12 14.89 3.36
C ILE A 82 1.41 15.96 2.31
N LEU A 83 2.65 15.97 1.79
CA LEU A 83 3.05 16.90 0.73
C LEU A 83 2.71 16.37 -0.68
N THR A 84 2.59 15.05 -0.81
CA THR A 84 2.15 14.40 -2.05
C THR A 84 0.65 14.63 -2.27
N SER A 85 0.21 14.73 -3.53
CA SER A 85 -1.21 14.97 -3.84
C SER A 85 -2.11 13.85 -3.31
N LEU A 86 -3.13 14.19 -2.52
CA LEU A 86 -4.07 13.23 -1.93
C LEU A 86 -4.82 12.38 -2.95
N ASN A 87 -4.97 12.88 -4.19
CA ASN A 87 -5.59 12.16 -5.29
C ASN A 87 -4.69 11.12 -5.96
N THR A 88 -3.43 11.03 -5.52
CA THR A 88 -2.46 10.07 -6.07
C THR A 88 -2.87 8.65 -5.71
N VAL A 89 -2.81 7.77 -6.70
CA VAL A 89 -3.12 6.35 -6.55
C VAL A 89 -1.88 5.63 -6.01
N LEU A 90 -2.04 4.95 -4.88
CA LEU A 90 -0.99 4.14 -4.27
C LEU A 90 -1.01 2.70 -4.79
N ALA A 91 -2.20 2.13 -4.85
CA ALA A 91 -2.44 0.78 -5.32
C ALA A 91 -3.68 0.75 -6.20
N SER A 92 -3.64 0.02 -7.31
CA SER A 92 -4.78 -0.17 -8.20
C SER A 92 -4.86 -1.59 -8.73
N ALA A 93 -6.03 -2.19 -8.65
CA ALA A 93 -6.32 -3.49 -9.23
C ALA A 93 -6.70 -3.31 -10.70
N ASN A 94 -5.84 -3.72 -11.63
CA ASN A 94 -6.10 -3.62 -13.06
C ASN A 94 -6.48 -4.97 -13.66
N ALA A 95 -7.35 -4.97 -14.67
CA ALA A 95 -7.66 -6.19 -15.40
C ALA A 95 -6.42 -6.72 -16.14
N PRO A 96 -6.13 -8.04 -16.09
CA PRO A 96 -4.99 -8.61 -16.81
C PRO A 96 -5.21 -8.44 -18.32
N LYS A 97 -4.19 -7.92 -19.02
CA LYS A 97 -4.21 -7.81 -20.48
C LYS A 97 -3.92 -9.17 -21.09
N GLY A 98 -4.97 -10.00 -21.17
CA GLY A 98 -4.95 -11.27 -21.88
C GLY A 98 -5.17 -12.47 -20.95
N GLY A 99 -6.40 -13.01 -21.01
CA GLY A 99 -6.72 -14.40 -20.68
C GLY A 99 -6.57 -14.82 -19.22
N ILE A 100 -7.71 -15.07 -18.56
CA ILE A 100 -7.96 -16.08 -17.52
C ILE A 100 -6.69 -16.61 -16.81
N PRO A 101 -6.45 -16.29 -15.53
CA PRO A 101 -5.52 -17.06 -14.73
C PRO A 101 -6.13 -18.43 -14.48
N LYS A 102 -5.61 -19.40 -15.22
CA LYS A 102 -5.69 -20.82 -14.94
C LYS A 102 -4.64 -21.10 -13.87
N GLU A 103 -4.99 -20.95 -12.58
CA GLU A 103 -4.25 -21.55 -11.46
C GLU A 103 -5.09 -21.43 -10.17
N ALA A 104 -6.08 -22.33 -10.08
CA ALA A 104 -6.51 -22.92 -8.82
C ALA A 104 -6.00 -24.37 -8.81
N GLU A 105 -4.69 -24.52 -8.70
CA GLU A 105 -3.98 -25.76 -8.35
C GLU A 105 -2.93 -25.27 -7.35
N GLU A 106 -2.96 -25.65 -6.07
CA GLU A 106 -2.76 -27.01 -5.58
C GLU A 106 -3.11 -27.06 -4.07
N THR A 107 -3.79 -28.13 -3.61
CA THR A 107 -3.35 -28.87 -2.42
C THR A 107 -4.06 -30.23 -2.29
N ALA A 108 -3.23 -31.27 -2.41
CA ALA A 108 -3.35 -32.67 -1.95
C ALA A 108 -4.36 -33.62 -2.64
N PRO A 109 -3.87 -34.82 -3.00
CA PRO A 109 -4.04 -35.88 -2.01
C PRO A 109 -2.71 -36.51 -1.60
N ALA A 110 -2.53 -36.65 -0.28
CA ALA A 110 -1.54 -37.52 0.31
C ALA A 110 -1.86 -38.98 -0.04
N ALA A 111 -0.81 -39.71 -0.37
CA ALA A 111 -0.79 -41.14 -0.56
C ALA A 111 -1.43 -41.89 0.62
N ASP A 112 -2.29 -42.85 0.32
CA ASP A 112 -2.57 -43.97 1.21
C ASP A 112 -2.23 -45.28 0.46
N ALA A 113 -1.60 -46.17 1.22
CA ALA A 113 -0.79 -47.28 0.78
C ALA A 113 -1.61 -48.56 0.61
N ALA A 114 -1.16 -49.44 -0.30
CA ALA A 114 -1.47 -50.87 -0.28
C ALA A 114 -0.25 -51.66 -0.75
#